data_AF-A0A9E3G546-F1
#
_entry.id   AF-A0A9E3G546-F1
#
_cell.length_a   1.000
_cell.length_b   1.000
_cell.length_c   1.000
_cell.angle_alpha   90.00
_cell.angle_beta   90.00
_cell.angle_gamma   90.00
#
_symmetry.space_group_name_H-M   'P 1'
#
loop_
_entity.id
_entity.type
_entity.pdbx_description
1 polymer ?
#
loop_
_entity_poly.entity_id
_entity_poly.type
_entity_poly.pdbx_seq_one_letter_code
_entity_poly.pdbx_strand_id
1 'polypeptide(L)' 'MEPASEDKVRSARGKRTTSVRLDNLDELESIVRDFGFKDRSHFFQLCTDALLQVHHNHGRLDWPPKFVVRE' A
#
# COMPACT_ATOMS: atom_id res chain seq x y z
N MET A 1 13.60 35.49 -10.81
CA MET A 1 13.98 34.29 -10.04
C MET A 1 12.69 33.52 -9.84
N GLU A 2 12.37 32.62 -10.78
CA GLU A 2 11.12 31.87 -10.75
C GLU A 2 11.30 30.63 -9.87
N PRO A 3 10.39 30.34 -8.92
CA PRO A 3 10.50 29.12 -8.13
C PRO A 3 10.18 27.92 -9.00
N ALA A 4 11.12 26.97 -9.03
CA ALA A 4 11.00 25.71 -9.72
C ALA A 4 9.77 24.94 -9.24
N SER A 5 8.98 24.45 -10.20
CA SER A 5 7.80 23.62 -10.03
C SER A 5 8.01 22.51 -8.99
N GLU A 6 7.42 22.67 -7.80
CA GLU A 6 7.45 21.70 -6.70
C GLU A 6 6.68 20.39 -7.02
N ASP A 7 5.96 20.35 -8.14
CA ASP A 7 5.20 19.17 -8.58
C ASP A 7 6.04 18.01 -9.14
N LYS A 8 7.37 18.16 -9.30
CA LYS A 8 8.24 17.08 -9.82
C LYS A 8 9.00 16.29 -8.75
N VAL A 9 8.96 16.69 -7.48
CA VAL A 9 9.80 16.06 -6.44
C VAL A 9 9.20 14.74 -5.91
N ARG A 10 7.89 14.50 -6.08
CA ARG A 10 7.25 13.27 -5.57
C ARG A 10 7.30 12.07 -6.52
N SER A 11 7.58 12.27 -7.81
CA SER A 11 7.49 11.20 -8.82
C SER A 11 8.81 10.47 -9.13
N ALA A 12 9.93 10.87 -8.52
CA ALA A 12 11.27 10.35 -8.85
C ALA A 12 11.89 9.40 -7.81
N ARG A 13 11.15 8.99 -6.78
CA ARG A 13 11.61 7.92 -5.87
C ARG A 13 11.28 6.59 -6.56
N GLY A 14 12.22 6.10 -7.37
CA GLY A 14 12.04 4.91 -8.21
C GLY A 14 11.33 3.78 -7.49
N LYS A 15 10.24 3.27 -8.10
CA LYS A 15 9.48 2.13 -7.59
C LYS A 15 10.46 0.96 -7.43
N ARG A 16 10.87 0.68 -6.19
CA ARG A 16 11.69 -0.48 -5.87
C ARG A 16 10.76 -1.68 -5.83
N THR A 17 10.92 -2.56 -6.80
CA THR A 17 10.19 -3.82 -6.84
C THR A 17 10.99 -4.89 -6.10
N THR A 18 10.30 -5.73 -5.33
CA THR A 18 10.89 -6.91 -4.68
C THR A 18 9.94 -8.08 -4.87
N SER A 19 10.49 -9.23 -5.23
CA SER A 19 9.71 -10.47 -5.41
C SER A 19 9.60 -11.22 -4.09
N VAL A 20 8.40 -11.72 -3.78
CA VAL A 20 8.13 -12.54 -2.60
C VAL A 20 7.56 -13.89 -3.04
N ARG A 21 7.91 -14.95 -2.30
CA ARG A 21 7.29 -16.27 -2.44
C ARG A 21 6.23 -16.41 -1.35
N LEU A 22 5.06 -16.89 -1.73
CA LEU A 22 3.92 -17.09 -0.85
C LEU A 22 3.39 -18.50 -1.10
N ASP A 23 3.10 -19.23 -0.03
CA ASP A 23 2.60 -20.60 -0.14
C ASP A 23 1.13 -20.64 -0.60
N ASN A 24 0.33 -19.62 -0.23
CA ASN A 24 -1.11 -19.54 -0.53
C ASN A 24 -1.43 -18.41 -1.53
N LEU A 25 -0.80 -18.44 -2.71
CA LEU A 25 -0.99 -17.38 -3.71
C LEU A 25 -2.43 -17.31 -4.23
N ASP A 26 -3.10 -18.45 -4.39
CA ASP A 26 -4.47 -18.54 -4.90
C ASP A 26 -5.49 -17.89 -3.97
N GLU A 27 -5.32 -18.09 -2.65
CA GLU A 27 -6.16 -17.47 -1.63
C GLU A 27 -5.98 -15.95 -1.62
N LEU A 28 -4.73 -15.48 -1.75
CA LEU A 28 -4.44 -14.06 -1.90
C LEU A 28 -5.10 -13.48 -3.17
N GLU A 29 -5.09 -14.20 -4.28
CA GLU A 29 -5.76 -13.74 -5.51
C GLU A 29 -7.28 -13.66 -5.35
N SER A 30 -7.91 -14.55 -4.57
CA SER A 30 -9.33 -14.40 -4.19
C SER A 30 -9.53 -13.11 -3.42
N ILE A 31 -8.77 -12.88 -2.35
CA ILE A 31 -8.89 -11.67 -1.51
C ILE A 31 -8.70 -10.40 -2.35
N VAL A 32 -7.67 -10.36 -3.22
CA VAL A 32 -7.39 -9.19 -4.07
C VAL A 32 -8.61 -8.86 -4.94
N ARG A 33 -9.25 -9.88 -5.53
CA ARG A 33 -10.42 -9.72 -6.38
C ARG A 33 -11.68 -9.37 -5.60
N ASP A 34 -11.95 -10.09 -4.52
CA ASP A 34 -13.18 -9.99 -3.73
C ASP A 34 -13.32 -8.61 -3.08
N PHE A 35 -12.19 -8.01 -2.69
CA PHE A 35 -12.13 -6.68 -2.10
C PHE A 35 -11.85 -5.56 -3.12
N GLY A 36 -11.81 -5.88 -4.43
CA GLY A 36 -11.67 -4.89 -5.50
C GLY A 36 -10.30 -4.21 -5.58
N PHE A 37 -9.23 -4.86 -5.11
CA PHE A 37 -7.88 -4.35 -5.28
C PHE A 37 -7.43 -4.46 -6.74
N LYS A 38 -6.75 -3.42 -7.23
CA LYS A 38 -6.22 -3.37 -8.60
C LYS A 38 -5.34 -4.58 -8.98
N ASP A 39 -4.39 -4.91 -8.12
CA ASP A 39 -3.46 -6.03 -8.28
C ASP A 39 -2.83 -6.38 -6.92
N ARG A 40 -2.08 -7.50 -6.86
CA ARG A 40 -1.40 -7.96 -5.64
C ARG A 40 -0.40 -6.91 -5.10
N SER A 41 0.28 -6.20 -5.98
CA SER A 41 1.25 -5.18 -5.57
C SER A 41 0.56 -3.99 -4.90
N HIS A 42 -0.61 -3.58 -5.41
CA HIS A 42 -1.45 -2.56 -4.80
C HIS A 42 -1.93 -2.98 -3.41
N PHE A 43 -2.37 -4.24 -3.25
CA PHE A 43 -2.72 -4.80 -1.94
C PHE A 43 -1.55 -4.71 -0.95
N PHE A 44 -0.37 -5.23 -1.31
CA PHE A 44 0.81 -5.20 -0.44
C PHE A 44 1.28 -3.78 -0.11
N GLN A 45 1.18 -2.86 -1.07
CA GLN A 45 1.51 -1.46 -0.86
C GLN A 45 0.63 -0.86 0.23
N LEU A 46 -0.69 -1.02 0.14
CA LEU A 46 -1.64 -0.50 1.14
C LEU A 46 -1.43 -1.10 2.52
N CYS A 47 -1.21 -2.43 2.60
CA CYS A 47 -0.91 -3.09 3.87
C CYS A 47 0.39 -2.54 4.48
N THR A 48 1.43 -2.39 3.68
CA THR A 48 2.74 -1.88 4.14
C THR A 48 2.62 -0.42 4.59
N ASP A 49 1.92 0.41 3.83
CA ASP A 49 1.72 1.82 4.17
C ASP A 49 0.95 1.97 5.50
N ALA A 50 -0.09 1.16 5.72
CA ALA A 50 -0.83 1.14 6.98
C ALA A 50 0.07 0.71 8.17
N LEU A 51 0.88 -0.34 7.99
CA LEU A 51 1.82 -0.80 9.02
C LEU A 51 2.88 0.27 9.35
N LEU A 52 3.45 0.92 8.33
CA LEU A 52 4.42 1.99 8.50
C LEU A 52 3.82 3.21 9.19
N GLN A 53 2.59 3.59 8.84
CA GLN A 53 1.88 4.70 9.45
C GLN A 53 1.63 4.45 10.94
N VAL A 54 1.20 3.24 11.30
CA VAL A 54 1.00 2.86 12.71
C VAL A 54 2.32 2.88 13.47
N HIS A 55 3.38 2.29 12.90
CA HIS A 55 4.71 2.27 13.51
C HIS A 55 5.25 3.68 13.73
N HIS A 56 5.15 4.57 12.73
CA HIS A 56 5.61 5.95 12.81
C HIS A 56 4.85 6.77 13.85
N ASN A 57 3.55 6.53 14.00
CA ASN A 57 2.70 7.28 14.92
C ASN A 57 2.69 6.69 16.34
N HIS A 58 3.53 5.68 16.64
CA HIS A 58 3.49 4.89 17.87
C HIS A 58 2.06 4.40 18.22
N GLY A 59 1.23 4.21 17.21
CA GLY A 59 -0.15 3.78 17.38
C GLY A 59 -0.22 2.27 17.64
N ARG A 60 -1.31 1.81 18.25
CA ARG A 60 -1.72 0.41 18.08
C ARG A 60 -2.44 0.30 16.74
N LEU A 61 -2.22 -0.79 16.02
CA LEU A 61 -3.15 -1.20 14.96
C LEU A 61 -4.50 -1.36 15.67
N ASP A 62 -5.47 -0.50 15.33
CA ASP A 62 -6.84 -0.69 15.79
C ASP A 62 -7.29 -2.06 15.28
N TRP A 63 -7.52 -2.99 16.21
CA TRP A 63 -8.10 -4.29 15.90
C TRP A 63 -9.60 -4.22 16.20
N PRO A 64 -10.49 -4.49 15.23
CA PRO A 64 -10.20 -4.88 13.84
C PRO A 64 -9.87 -3.68 12.93
N PRO A 65 -9.00 -3.86 11.90
CA PRO A 65 -8.66 -2.80 10.95
C PRO A 65 -9.88 -2.36 10.15
N LYS A 66 -10.17 -1.05 10.14
CA LYS A 66 -11.24 -0.47 9.34
C LYS A 66 -10.71 -0.11 7.95
N PHE A 67 -11.03 -0.93 6.95
CA PHE A 67 -10.74 -0.61 5.55
C PHE A 67 -11.81 0.37 5.05
N VAL A 68 -11.40 1.60 4.70
CA VAL A 68 -12.28 2.57 4.04
C VAL A 68 -12.37 2.19 2.57
N VAL A 69 -13.49 1.58 2.17
CA VAL A 69 -13.82 1.35 0.76
C VAL A 69 -14.57 2.60 0.28
N ARG A 70 -14.06 3.27 -0.76
CA ARG A 70 -14.81 4.36 -1.43
C ARG A 70 -15.82 3.72 -2.39
N GLU A 71 -17.08 4.13 -2.29
CA GLU A 71 -18.16 3.81 -3.25
C GLU A 71 -17.87 4.31 -4.66
#